data_AF-A0A8K0P9B2-F1
#
_entry.id   AF-A0A8K0P9B2-F1
#
_cell.length_a   1.000
_cell.length_b   1.000
_cell.length_c   1.000
_cell.angle_alpha   90.00
_cell.angle_beta   90.00
_cell.angle_gamma   90.00
#
_symmetry.space_group_name_H-M   'P 1'
#
loop_
_entity.id
_entity.type
_entity.pdbx_description
1 polymer ?
#
loop_
_entity_poly.entity_id
_entity_poly.type
_entity_poly.pdbx_seq_one_letter_code
_entity_poly.pdbx_strand_id
1 'polypeptide(L)'
;MALRKSDGTLSQSIYHKTKHTQPTDTYMPLPTTTHGRRRRREMPHRCGTDGILGLWENNSDAINLSLVGRQTPNSELITYTEDSSVHLVPEIDGVRILSKSVQEILQRVPPVVQGIFRISSTEPAAYLLEASKHFLKRSHRADQYILLVKSNLKEAVQQCIEAAGHEYEISNQKMLIR
;
A
#
# COMPACT_ATOMS: atom_id res chain seq x y z
N MET A 1 0.59 -2.32 7.15
CA MET A 1 -0.83 -2.03 6.85
C MET A 1 -1.49 -3.32 6.37
N ALA A 2 -2.46 -3.85 7.11
CA ALA A 2 -3.15 -5.07 6.68
C ALA A 2 -4.15 -4.71 5.57
N LEU A 3 -4.01 -5.32 4.41
CA LEU A 3 -5.08 -5.29 3.41
C LEU A 3 -5.98 -6.49 3.68
N ARG A 4 -7.29 -6.25 3.70
CA ARG A 4 -8.28 -7.32 3.70
C ARG A 4 -8.27 -7.91 2.29
N LYS A 5 -7.81 -9.15 2.15
CA LYS A 5 -7.93 -9.89 0.89
C LYS A 5 -9.42 -10.09 0.58
N SER A 6 -9.76 -10.37 -0.67
CA SER A 6 -11.14 -10.61 -1.13
C SER A 6 -11.83 -11.78 -0.43
N ASP A 7 -11.05 -12.70 0.15
CA ASP A 7 -11.49 -13.82 1.00
C ASP A 7 -11.79 -13.41 2.47
N GLY A 8 -11.63 -12.13 2.81
CA GLY A 8 -11.83 -11.62 4.16
C GLY A 8 -10.63 -11.80 5.10
N THR A 9 -9.56 -12.47 4.64
CA THR A 9 -8.35 -12.73 5.43
C THR A 9 -7.52 -11.45 5.56
N LEU A 10 -7.06 -11.13 6.77
CA LEU A 10 -6.09 -10.06 6.98
C LEU A 10 -4.73 -10.54 6.48
N SER A 11 -4.27 -9.98 5.37
CA SER A 11 -2.94 -10.27 4.85
C SER A 11 -2.04 -9.05 5.00
N GLN A 12 -0.83 -9.29 5.53
CA GLN A 12 0.24 -8.30 5.49
C GLN A 12 0.65 -8.15 4.03
N SER A 13 0.26 -7.04 3.42
CA SER A 13 0.63 -6.77 2.05
C SER A 13 1.92 -5.96 2.01
N ILE A 14 2.87 -6.43 1.21
CA ILE A 14 4.12 -5.73 0.89
C ILE A 14 3.85 -4.59 -0.09
N TYR A 15 2.68 -4.58 -0.73
CA TYR A 15 2.24 -3.54 -1.63
C TYR A 15 0.91 -2.94 -1.18
N HIS A 16 0.80 -1.63 -1.25
CA HIS A 16 -0.43 -0.92 -0.91
C HIS A 16 -0.99 -0.24 -2.15
N LYS A 17 -2.31 -0.37 -2.34
CA LYS A 17 -3.06 0.27 -3.41
C LYS A 17 -3.98 1.32 -2.79
N THR A 18 -3.66 2.59 -3.00
CA THR A 18 -4.44 3.72 -2.49
C THR A 18 -5.31 4.28 -3.60
N LYS A 19 -6.61 4.49 -3.34
CA LYS A 19 -7.53 5.11 -4.29
C LYS A 19 -7.67 6.60 -3.97
N HIS A 20 -7.53 7.44 -4.97
CA HIS A 20 -7.93 8.85 -4.88
C HIS A 20 -9.06 9.09 -5.87
N THR A 21 -10.24 9.42 -5.37
CA THR A 21 -11.33 9.94 -6.19
C THR A 21 -10.92 11.32 -6.69
N GLN A 22 -10.79 11.49 -8.00
CA GLN A 22 -10.52 12.81 -8.55
C GLN A 22 -11.79 13.67 -8.49
N PRO A 23 -11.71 14.96 -8.12
CA PRO A 23 -12.78 15.91 -8.39
C PRO A 23 -12.92 16.05 -9.91
N THR A 24 -14.15 15.99 -10.41
CA THR A 24 -14.51 15.84 -11.84
C THR A 24 -14.02 16.94 -12.79
N ASP A 25 -13.44 18.04 -12.28
CA ASP A 25 -13.31 19.30 -13.04
C ASP A 25 -11.87 19.72 -13.39
N THR A 26 -10.83 18.91 -13.15
CA THR A 26 -9.44 19.37 -13.39
C THR A 26 -8.62 18.43 -14.28
N TYR A 27 -8.63 18.75 -15.58
CA TYR A 27 -7.63 18.48 -16.63
C TYR A 27 -7.56 17.14 -17.38
N MET A 28 -7.32 17.34 -18.69
CA MET A 28 -6.79 16.50 -19.78
C MET A 28 -7.53 15.19 -20.11
N PRO A 29 -8.08 15.05 -21.35
CA PRO A 29 -8.54 13.76 -21.82
C PRO A 29 -7.36 12.79 -21.86
N LEU A 30 -7.54 11.61 -21.26
CA LEU A 30 -6.62 10.48 -21.41
C LEU A 30 -6.33 10.29 -22.91
N PRO A 31 -5.09 10.00 -23.31
CA PRO A 31 -4.75 9.80 -24.72
C PRO A 31 -5.61 8.66 -25.29
N THR A 32 -6.67 9.02 -26.01
CA THR A 32 -7.53 8.08 -26.74
C THR A 32 -6.73 7.57 -27.93
N THR A 33 -5.95 6.51 -27.73
CA THR A 33 -5.26 5.86 -28.84
C THR A 33 -6.30 5.08 -29.63
N THR A 34 -6.90 5.73 -30.63
CA THR A 34 -7.68 5.08 -31.70
C THR A 34 -6.73 4.31 -32.61
N HIS A 35 -6.25 3.15 -32.16
CA HIS A 35 -5.62 2.17 -33.04
C HIS A 35 -6.23 0.80 -32.77
N GLY A 36 -6.59 0.13 -33.88
CA GLY A 36 -7.48 -1.01 -33.91
C GLY A 36 -7.13 -2.14 -32.94
N ARG A 37 -8.16 -2.92 -32.58
CA ARG A 37 -8.16 -4.11 -31.70
C ARG A 37 -7.06 -5.14 -32.03
N ARG A 38 -5.79 -4.81 -31.77
CA ARG A 38 -4.73 -5.77 -31.51
C ARG A 38 -4.55 -5.80 -30.01
N ARG A 39 -4.75 -6.99 -29.41
CA ARG A 39 -4.62 -7.26 -27.98
C ARG A 39 -3.50 -6.43 -27.38
N ARG A 40 -3.87 -5.45 -26.55
CA ARG A 40 -2.99 -4.40 -26.04
C ARG A 40 -2.02 -5.06 -25.07
N ARG A 41 -0.80 -5.36 -25.53
CA ARG A 41 0.29 -5.76 -24.64
C ARG A 41 0.97 -4.49 -24.17
N GLU A 42 0.45 -3.87 -23.11
CA GLU A 42 1.21 -2.82 -22.44
C GLU A 42 2.48 -3.44 -21.84
N MET A 43 3.63 -2.78 -22.01
CA MET A 43 4.86 -3.25 -21.37
C MET A 43 4.68 -3.21 -19.85
N PRO A 44 5.13 -4.23 -19.12
CA PRO A 44 5.00 -4.24 -17.68
C PRO A 44 5.86 -3.13 -17.05
N HIS A 45 5.34 -2.51 -15.99
CA HIS A 45 5.99 -1.40 -15.29
C HIS A 45 6.62 -1.87 -13.98
N ARG A 46 7.78 -1.29 -13.63
CA ARG A 46 8.41 -1.56 -12.33
C ARG A 46 7.65 -0.84 -11.21
N CYS A 47 7.43 -1.54 -10.10
CA CYS A 47 6.87 -1.02 -8.87
C CYS A 47 7.90 -1.20 -7.75
N GLY A 48 8.65 -0.13 -7.45
CA GLY A 48 9.80 -0.16 -6.54
C GLY A 48 10.97 -1.00 -7.06
N THR A 49 11.79 -1.54 -6.15
CA THR A 49 13.04 -2.24 -6.50
C THR A 49 12.82 -3.64 -7.09
N ASP A 50 11.79 -4.35 -6.62
CA ASP A 50 11.66 -5.80 -6.77
C ASP A 50 10.33 -6.22 -7.43
N GLY A 51 9.44 -5.28 -7.77
CA GLY A 51 8.09 -5.55 -8.26
C GLY A 51 7.92 -5.22 -9.75
N ILE A 52 7.18 -6.06 -10.46
CA ILE A 52 6.79 -5.85 -11.86
C ILE A 52 5.27 -6.01 -11.96
N LEU A 53 4.59 -4.96 -12.43
CA LEU A 53 3.16 -4.91 -12.66
C LEU A 53 2.87 -5.13 -14.15
N GLY A 54 2.14 -6.19 -14.47
CA GLY A 54 1.64 -6.47 -15.81
C GLY A 54 0.13 -6.22 -15.90
N LEU A 55 -0.31 -5.80 -17.09
CA LEU A 55 -1.72 -5.64 -17.43
C LEU A 55 -2.07 -6.65 -18.51
N TRP A 56 -3.21 -7.34 -18.36
CA TRP A 56 -3.77 -8.18 -19.41
C TRP A 56 -5.30 -8.15 -19.43
N GLU A 57 -5.83 -8.30 -20.64
CA GLU A 57 -7.27 -8.37 -20.91
C GLU A 57 -7.68 -9.85 -21.04
N ASN A 58 -8.73 -10.24 -20.33
CA ASN A 58 -9.36 -11.56 -20.49
C ASN A 58 -10.54 -11.47 -21.49
N ASN A 59 -11.07 -12.62 -21.92
CA ASN A 59 -12.19 -12.69 -22.88
C ASN A 59 -13.52 -12.08 -22.37
N SER A 60 -13.56 -11.61 -21.12
CA SER A 60 -14.77 -11.13 -20.42
C SER A 60 -14.80 -9.61 -20.21
N ASP A 61 -14.09 -8.82 -21.04
CA ASP A 61 -13.90 -7.36 -20.94
C ASP A 61 -13.28 -6.83 -19.62
N ALA A 62 -13.05 -7.69 -18.64
CA ALA A 62 -12.37 -7.37 -17.38
C ALA A 62 -10.84 -7.27 -17.58
N ILE A 63 -10.26 -6.21 -17.01
CA ILE A 63 -8.81 -6.01 -16.99
C ILE A 63 -8.24 -6.60 -15.72
N ASN A 64 -7.19 -7.40 -15.87
CA ASN A 64 -6.47 -7.98 -14.75
C ASN A 64 -5.08 -7.36 -14.68
N LEU A 65 -4.76 -6.84 -13.50
CA LEU A 65 -3.45 -6.36 -13.15
C LEU A 65 -2.80 -7.43 -12.30
N SER A 66 -1.61 -7.88 -12.66
CA SER A 66 -0.86 -8.71 -11.74
C SER A 66 0.54 -8.24 -11.44
N LEU A 67 0.82 -8.27 -10.16
CA LEU A 67 2.08 -7.89 -9.57
C LEU A 67 2.89 -9.14 -9.21
N VAL A 68 4.05 -9.25 -9.83
CA VAL A 68 5.06 -10.25 -9.48
C VAL A 68 6.19 -9.52 -8.76
N GLY A 69 6.54 -9.98 -7.55
CA GLY A 69 7.60 -9.39 -6.77
C GLY A 69 8.54 -10.45 -6.19
N ARG A 70 9.84 -10.15 -6.10
CA ARG A 70 10.82 -11.05 -5.46
C ARG A 70 10.48 -11.39 -4.01
N GLN A 71 9.79 -10.48 -3.33
CA GLN A 71 9.46 -10.61 -1.91
C GLN A 71 8.01 -11.02 -1.66
N THR A 72 7.22 -11.32 -2.69
CA THR A 72 5.83 -11.75 -2.43
C THR A 72 5.83 -13.04 -1.62
N PRO A 73 5.03 -13.14 -0.53
CA PRO A 73 4.96 -14.37 0.25
C PRO A 73 4.66 -15.56 -0.68
N ASN A 74 5.45 -16.62 -0.57
CA ASN A 74 5.31 -17.85 -1.36
C ASN A 74 5.41 -17.69 -2.89
N SER A 75 5.99 -16.59 -3.41
CA SER A 75 5.99 -16.27 -4.86
C SER A 75 4.58 -16.19 -5.46
N GLU A 76 3.58 -15.88 -4.63
CA GLU A 76 2.18 -15.78 -5.05
C GLU A 76 1.93 -14.54 -5.91
N LEU A 77 0.98 -14.63 -6.84
CA LEU A 77 0.65 -13.54 -7.75
C LEU A 77 -0.35 -12.54 -7.13
N ILE A 78 0.13 -11.32 -6.97
CA ILE A 78 -0.55 -10.01 -6.85
C ILE A 78 -1.70 -9.68 -7.79
N THR A 79 -2.85 -10.38 -7.82
CA THR A 79 -3.89 -10.07 -8.83
C THR A 79 -4.92 -9.03 -8.33
N TYR A 80 -5.17 -8.00 -9.15
CA TYR A 80 -6.27 -7.04 -9.01
C TYR A 80 -7.12 -7.06 -10.29
N THR A 81 -8.42 -6.85 -10.15
CA THR A 81 -9.35 -6.77 -11.29
C THR A 81 -9.97 -5.38 -11.36
N GLU A 82 -9.96 -4.80 -12.56
CA GLU A 82 -10.56 -3.51 -12.86
C GLU A 82 -11.74 -3.69 -13.82
N ASP A 83 -12.83 -2.98 -13.52
CA ASP A 83 -14.09 -3.04 -14.26
C ASP A 83 -14.08 -2.17 -15.53
N SER A 84 -13.01 -1.41 -15.77
CA SER A 84 -12.91 -0.48 -16.89
C SER A 84 -11.49 -0.40 -17.44
N SER A 85 -11.34 0.21 -18.63
CA SER A 85 -10.03 0.45 -19.24
C SER A 85 -9.16 1.31 -18.33
N VAL A 86 -7.94 0.82 -18.06
CA VAL A 86 -6.94 1.52 -17.25
C VAL A 86 -5.63 1.71 -18.01
N HIS A 87 -4.90 2.74 -17.62
CA HIS A 87 -3.55 3.04 -18.10
C HIS A 87 -2.57 3.00 -16.94
N LEU A 88 -1.41 2.38 -17.17
CA LEU A 88 -0.32 2.34 -16.20
C LEU A 88 0.67 3.48 -16.47
N VAL A 89 1.00 4.24 -15.43
CA VAL A 89 2.00 5.30 -15.47
C VAL A 89 3.07 4.99 -14.42
N PRO A 90 4.34 4.81 -14.81
CA PRO A 90 5.41 4.58 -13.85
C PRO A 90 5.68 5.86 -13.05
N GLU A 91 5.78 5.72 -11.73
CA GLU A 91 6.15 6.78 -10.78
C GLU A 91 7.47 6.41 -10.10
N ILE A 92 8.07 7.36 -9.36
CA ILE A 92 9.34 7.12 -8.66
C ILE A 92 9.26 5.97 -7.66
N ASP A 93 8.14 5.87 -6.92
CA ASP A 93 7.95 4.91 -5.82
C ASP A 93 6.88 3.84 -6.10
N GLY A 94 6.37 3.75 -7.32
CA GLY A 94 5.28 2.84 -7.65
C GLY A 94 4.76 2.95 -9.07
N VAL A 95 3.53 2.46 -9.28
CA VAL A 95 2.81 2.57 -10.54
C VAL A 95 1.45 3.20 -10.29
N ARG A 96 1.15 4.30 -10.98
CA ARG A 96 -0.16 4.92 -10.98
C ARG A 96 -1.05 4.21 -12.00
N ILE A 97 -2.24 3.83 -11.57
CA ILE A 97 -3.28 3.17 -12.37
C ILE A 97 -4.37 4.22 -12.58
N LEU A 98 -4.57 4.60 -13.84
CA LEU A 98 -5.54 5.63 -14.23
C LEU A 98 -6.72 4.98 -14.94
N SER A 99 -7.91 5.16 -14.39
CA SER A 99 -9.18 4.86 -15.06
C SER A 99 -9.87 6.17 -15.47
N LYS A 100 -11.06 6.07 -16.07
CA LYS A 100 -11.85 7.25 -16.46
C LYS A 100 -12.33 8.09 -15.27
N SER A 101 -12.46 7.50 -14.08
CA SER A 101 -13.10 8.13 -12.92
C SER A 101 -12.26 8.10 -11.65
N VAL A 102 -11.23 7.26 -11.60
CA VAL A 102 -10.42 7.04 -10.41
C VAL A 102 -8.95 6.97 -10.81
N GLN A 103 -8.11 7.59 -9.99
CA GLN A 103 -6.68 7.35 -9.98
C GLN A 103 -6.32 6.53 -8.75
N GLU A 104 -5.48 5.53 -8.94
CA GLU A 104 -4.99 4.69 -7.86
C GLU A 104 -3.48 4.61 -7.94
N ILE A 105 -2.80 4.49 -6.80
CA ILE A 105 -1.34 4.29 -6.77
C ILE A 105 -1.04 2.97 -6.10
N LEU A 106 -0.30 2.11 -6.81
CA LEU A 106 0.24 0.88 -6.30
C LEU A 106 1.71 1.11 -5.97
N GLN A 107 2.08 0.97 -4.70
CA GLN A 107 3.44 1.22 -4.23
C GLN A 107 3.88 0.13 -3.25
N ARG A 108 5.20 -0.06 -3.15
CA ARG A 108 5.78 -0.94 -2.13
C ARG A 108 5.68 -0.26 -0.77
N VAL A 109 5.21 -0.98 0.24
CA VAL A 109 5.18 -0.50 1.61
C VAL A 109 6.61 -0.43 2.15
N PRO A 110 7.07 0.71 2.70
CA PRO A 110 8.41 0.82 3.27
C PRO A 110 8.64 -0.15 4.43
N PRO A 111 9.86 -0.70 4.62
CA PRO A 111 10.14 -1.68 5.67
C PRO A 111 9.81 -1.18 7.09
N VAL A 112 10.07 0.10 7.39
CA VAL A 112 9.74 0.69 8.69
C VAL A 112 8.24 0.66 8.98
N VAL A 113 7.42 1.00 7.97
CA VAL A 113 5.95 0.93 8.04
C VAL A 113 5.48 -0.52 8.19
N GLN A 114 6.09 -1.44 7.44
CA GLN A 114 5.78 -2.86 7.57
C GLN A 114 6.08 -3.35 8.98
N GLY A 115 7.24 -2.98 9.55
CA GLY A 115 7.65 -3.32 10.90
C GLY A 115 6.64 -2.87 11.95
N ILE A 116 6.20 -1.61 11.91
CA ILE A 116 5.26 -1.08 12.90
C ILE A 116 3.88 -1.75 12.84
N PHE A 117 3.34 -1.90 11.63
CA PHE A 117 1.98 -2.40 11.44
C PHE A 117 1.90 -3.92 11.23
N ARG A 118 3.01 -4.64 11.42
CA ARG A 118 3.04 -6.10 11.35
C ARG A 118 2.23 -6.68 12.51
N ILE A 119 1.41 -7.69 12.21
CA ILE A 119 0.79 -8.53 13.24
C ILE A 119 1.91 -9.20 14.03
N SER A 120 1.81 -9.13 15.36
CA SER A 120 2.83 -9.65 16.27
C SER A 120 4.21 -9.07 16.00
N SER A 121 4.28 -7.81 15.59
CA SER A 121 5.54 -7.10 15.48
C SER A 121 6.26 -7.06 16.82
N THR A 122 7.57 -7.26 16.77
CA THR A 122 8.48 -7.07 17.90
C THR A 122 9.35 -5.82 17.73
N GLU A 123 9.01 -4.95 16.77
CA GLU A 123 9.72 -3.69 16.54
C GLU A 123 9.48 -2.71 17.69
N PRO A 124 10.50 -1.93 18.11
CA PRO A 124 10.37 -0.92 19.16
C PRO A 124 9.21 0.06 18.90
N ALA A 125 9.08 0.57 17.69
CA ALA A 125 7.98 1.48 17.32
C ALA A 125 6.60 0.81 17.34
N ALA A 126 6.49 -0.49 17.08
CA ALA A 126 5.23 -1.20 17.21
C ALA A 126 4.77 -1.25 18.68
N TYR A 127 5.70 -1.54 19.61
CA TYR A 127 5.40 -1.50 21.04
C TYR A 127 5.04 -0.11 21.53
N LEU A 128 5.74 0.93 21.07
CA LEU A 128 5.42 2.32 21.42
C LEU A 128 4.01 2.70 20.92
N LEU A 129 3.67 2.33 19.69
CA LEU A 129 2.36 2.54 19.11
C LEU A 129 1.25 1.84 19.91
N GLU A 130 1.46 0.57 20.31
CA GLU A 130 0.49 -0.17 21.14
C GLU A 130 0.38 0.40 22.56
N ALA A 131 1.49 0.85 23.16
CA ALA A 131 1.49 1.56 24.43
C ALA A 131 0.61 2.82 24.35
N SER A 132 0.79 3.65 23.32
CA SER A 132 -0.01 4.86 23.08
C SER A 132 -1.50 4.54 22.91
N LYS A 133 -1.85 3.53 22.09
CA LYS A 133 -3.24 3.08 21.91
C LYS A 133 -3.89 2.63 23.22
N HIS A 134 -3.17 1.86 24.04
CA HIS A 134 -3.68 1.37 25.32
C HIS A 134 -3.76 2.48 26.37
N PHE A 135 -2.84 3.45 26.33
CA PHE A 135 -2.85 4.62 27.20
C PHE A 135 -4.10 5.49 26.94
N LEU A 136 -4.43 5.75 25.67
CA LEU A 136 -5.64 6.50 25.30
C LEU A 136 -6.93 5.79 25.75
N LYS A 137 -6.90 4.45 25.82
CA LYS A 137 -8.00 3.62 26.34
C LYS A 137 -8.02 3.51 27.87
N ARG A 138 -7.11 4.18 28.60
CA ARG A 138 -6.91 4.07 30.05
C ARG A 138 -6.73 2.62 30.52
N SER A 139 -6.00 1.84 29.72
CA SER A 139 -5.76 0.42 29.98
C SER A 139 -4.39 0.22 30.62
N HIS A 140 -4.34 -0.60 31.69
CA HIS A 140 -3.09 -1.00 32.36
C HIS A 140 -2.09 -1.71 31.42
N ARG A 141 -2.55 -2.21 30.27
CA ARG A 141 -1.68 -2.82 29.24
C ARG A 141 -0.67 -1.82 28.67
N ALA A 142 -0.93 -0.52 28.76
CA ALA A 142 0.02 0.52 28.36
C ALA A 142 1.35 0.37 29.11
N ASP A 143 1.31 0.07 30.41
CA ASP A 143 2.50 -0.13 31.24
C ASP A 143 3.30 -1.37 30.82
N GLN A 144 2.62 -2.41 30.34
CA GLN A 144 3.31 -3.60 29.83
C GLN A 144 4.10 -3.28 28.56
N TYR A 145 3.47 -2.58 27.60
CA TYR A 145 4.14 -2.22 26.35
C TYR A 145 5.23 -1.17 26.51
N ILE A 146 5.04 -0.17 27.39
CA ILE A 146 6.06 0.86 27.60
C ILE A 146 7.34 0.26 28.22
N LEU A 147 7.21 -0.77 29.06
CA LEU A 147 8.36 -1.49 29.62
C LEU A 147 9.14 -2.24 28.53
N LEU A 148 8.47 -2.80 27.52
CA LEU A 148 9.12 -3.50 26.40
C LEU A 148 9.97 -2.57 25.53
N VAL A 149 9.58 -1.31 25.39
CA VAL A 149 10.30 -0.33 24.55
C VAL A 149 11.25 0.58 25.34
N LYS A 150 11.25 0.50 26.69
CA LYS A 150 11.93 1.47 27.57
C LYS A 150 13.42 1.67 27.24
N SER A 151 14.14 0.61 26.89
CA SER A 151 15.57 0.67 26.52
C SER A 151 15.82 1.28 25.14
N ASN A 152 14.81 1.24 24.24
CA ASN A 152 14.92 1.60 22.83
C ASN A 152 13.98 2.75 22.46
N LEU A 153 13.56 3.57 23.44
CA LEU A 153 12.54 4.59 23.23
C LEU A 153 12.92 5.61 22.14
N LYS A 154 14.19 6.03 22.10
CA LYS A 154 14.69 6.98 21.09
C LYS A 154 14.57 6.41 19.67
N GLU A 155 14.90 5.13 19.50
CA GLU A 155 14.79 4.42 18.23
C GLU A 155 13.32 4.27 17.82
N ALA A 156 12.45 3.88 18.75
CA ALA A 156 11.02 3.75 18.50
C ALA A 156 10.38 5.07 18.04
N VAL A 157 10.74 6.20 18.65
CA VAL A 157 10.25 7.52 18.23
C VAL A 157 10.73 7.85 16.82
N GLN A 158 12.01 7.62 16.52
CA GLN A 158 12.56 7.87 15.18
C GLN A 158 11.86 7.03 14.10
N GLN A 159 11.66 5.74 14.37
CA GLN A 159 10.93 4.83 13.49
C GLN A 159 9.47 5.28 13.27
N CYS A 160 8.77 5.75 14.31
CA CYS A 160 7.41 6.30 14.18
C CYS A 160 7.38 7.56 13.30
N ILE A 161 8.35 8.47 13.45
CA ILE A 161 8.46 9.69 12.64
C ILE A 161 8.73 9.33 11.17
N GLU A 162 9.67 8.42 10.92
CA GLU A 162 9.99 7.95 9.58
C GLU A 162 8.78 7.29 8.92
N ALA A 163 8.11 6.37 9.63
CA ALA A 163 6.89 5.73 9.14
C ALA A 163 5.76 6.73 8.86
N ALA A 164 5.59 7.76 9.70
CA ALA A 164 4.59 8.80 9.49
C ALA A 164 4.83 9.62 8.21
N GLY A 165 6.09 9.73 7.76
CA GLY A 165 6.46 10.33 6.48
C GLY A 165 6.06 9.50 5.25
N HIS A 166 5.81 8.21 5.44
CA HIS A 166 5.40 7.28 4.38
C HIS A 166 3.89 6.97 4.36
N GLU A 167 3.15 7.40 5.38
CA GLU A 167 1.71 7.18 5.49
C GLU A 167 0.92 8.31 4.82
N TYR A 168 0.05 7.94 3.88
CA TYR A 168 -0.85 8.87 3.19
C TYR A 168 -2.17 9.09 3.95
N GLU A 169 -2.58 8.11 4.75
CA GLU A 169 -3.78 8.20 5.57
C GLU A 169 -3.53 9.10 6.78
N ILE A 170 -4.25 10.22 6.86
CA ILE A 170 -4.11 11.22 7.93
C ILE A 170 -4.33 10.58 9.31
N SER A 171 -5.22 9.60 9.40
CA SER A 171 -5.48 8.86 10.64
C SER A 171 -4.26 8.06 11.11
N ASN A 172 -3.58 7.34 10.20
CA ASN A 172 -2.37 6.58 10.49
C ASN A 172 -1.21 7.52 10.83
N GLN A 173 -1.01 8.57 10.03
CA GLN A 173 0.03 9.56 10.26
C GLN A 173 -0.11 10.18 11.66
N LYS A 174 -1.31 10.68 12.00
CA LYS A 174 -1.60 11.24 13.32
C LYS A 174 -1.37 10.22 14.43
N MET A 175 -1.77 8.98 14.23
CA MET A 175 -1.61 7.93 15.24
C MET A 175 -0.13 7.66 15.55
N LEU A 176 0.78 7.81 14.59
CA LEU A 176 2.23 7.60 14.78
C LEU A 176 2.93 8.77 15.49
N ILE A 177 2.41 9.99 15.38
CA ILE A 177 3.06 11.23 15.88
C ILE A 177 2.34 11.88 17.07
N ARG A 178 1.37 11.18 17.66
CA ARG A 178 0.53 11.72 18.74
C ARG A 178 1.14 11.56 20.12
#